data_AF-A0A811L3K8-F1
#
_entry.id   AF-A0A811L3K8-F1
#
_cell.length_a   1.000
_cell.length_b   1.000
_cell.length_c   1.000
_cell.angle_alpha   90.00
_cell.angle_beta   90.00
_cell.angle_gamma   90.00
#
_symmetry.space_group_name_H-M   'P 1'
#
loop_
_entity.id
_entity.type
_entity.pdbx_description
1 polymer ?
#
loop_
_entity_poly.entity_id
_entity_poly.type
_entity_poly.pdbx_seq_one_letter_code
_entity_poly.pdbx_strand_id
1 'polypeptide(L)'
;MPDYKFYYFNVRGIGEPVRMVMHYGNIEFEDVRIEQKDWRNYKNKMPQGTVPVLSIDNGKIKLSQSTAIACYLARKVGLGGRNELEMARIDEALATYKDMYAKMADFNYSSGGLRGLDKDELYESQAKPITAQYFPLLVKMLKKHHMNFIASQKPTVADFFFAEWLYSVMGFRKELF
;
A
#
# COMPACT_ATOMS: atom_id res chain seq x y z
N MET A 1 11.63 24.22 1.49
CA MET A 1 10.93 23.05 2.09
C MET A 1 10.33 22.27 0.95
N PRO A 2 10.32 20.93 0.99
CA PRO A 2 9.73 20.14 -0.09
C PRO A 2 8.23 20.44 -0.21
N ASP A 3 7.71 20.44 -1.44
CA ASP A 3 6.29 20.71 -1.73
C ASP A 3 5.35 19.64 -1.15
N TYR A 4 5.90 18.47 -0.82
CA TYR A 4 5.19 17.33 -0.27
C TYR A 4 5.56 17.06 1.20
N LYS A 5 4.54 16.84 2.03
CA LYS A 5 4.70 16.17 3.34
C LYS A 5 3.81 14.94 3.41
N PHE A 6 4.39 13.80 3.76
CA PHE A 6 3.67 12.53 3.87
C PHE A 6 3.50 12.15 5.34
N TYR A 7 2.25 12.05 5.78
CA TYR A 7 1.89 11.69 7.15
C TYR A 7 1.45 10.24 7.21
N TYR A 8 2.17 9.42 7.97
CA TYR A 8 1.77 8.05 8.26
C TYR A 8 2.37 7.58 9.58
N PHE A 9 1.89 6.45 10.11
CA PHE A 9 2.50 5.86 11.29
C PHE A 9 3.97 5.45 11.03
N ASN A 10 4.78 5.34 12.09
CA ASN A 10 6.15 4.85 12.03
C ASN A 10 6.23 3.33 11.79
N VAL A 11 5.58 2.88 10.73
CA VAL A 11 5.55 1.51 10.20
C VAL A 11 5.52 1.58 8.66
N ARG A 12 5.71 0.44 8.00
CA ARG A 12 5.60 0.32 6.55
C ARG A 12 4.14 0.34 6.09
N GLY A 13 3.43 -0.77 6.32
CA GLY A 13 1.98 -0.88 6.12
C GLY A 13 1.51 -0.38 4.75
N ILE A 14 0.30 0.18 4.70
CA ILE A 14 -0.26 0.75 3.46
C ILE A 14 0.39 2.09 3.06
N GLY A 15 1.28 2.65 3.88
CA GLY A 15 2.00 3.89 3.58
C GLY A 15 3.28 3.67 2.77
N GLU A 16 3.91 2.50 2.90
CA GLU A 16 5.18 2.21 2.24
C GLU A 16 5.13 2.28 0.71
N PRO A 17 4.07 1.82 0.02
CA PRO A 17 3.99 1.96 -1.43
C PRO A 17 4.04 3.42 -1.90
N VAL A 18 3.54 4.36 -1.09
CA VAL A 18 3.66 5.80 -1.37
C VAL A 18 5.11 6.25 -1.28
N ARG A 19 5.82 5.85 -0.21
CA ARG A 19 7.25 6.15 -0.04
C ARG A 19 8.08 5.57 -1.19
N MET A 20 7.79 4.33 -1.58
CA MET A 20 8.46 3.67 -2.72
C MET A 20 8.26 4.46 -4.02
N VAL A 21 7.04 4.93 -4.32
CA VAL A 21 6.79 5.75 -5.53
C VAL A 21 7.57 7.06 -5.47
N MET A 22 7.61 7.73 -4.31
CA MET A 22 8.37 8.97 -4.14
C MET A 22 9.87 8.74 -4.36
N HIS A 23 10.44 7.70 -3.74
CA HIS A 23 11.85 7.36 -3.93
C HIS A 23 12.17 6.93 -5.36
N TYR A 24 11.32 6.12 -6.00
CA TYR A 24 11.49 5.73 -7.40
C TYR A 24 11.56 6.94 -8.33
N GLY A 25 10.72 7.95 -8.06
CA GLY A 25 10.66 9.18 -8.83
C GLY A 25 11.66 10.26 -8.43
N ASN A 26 12.52 10.02 -7.43
CA ASN A 26 13.33 11.05 -6.78
C ASN A 26 12.51 12.29 -6.37
N ILE A 27 11.27 12.09 -5.91
CA ILE A 27 10.41 13.16 -5.41
C ILE A 27 10.86 13.48 -4.00
N GLU A 28 11.34 14.70 -3.76
CA GLU A 28 11.64 15.18 -2.41
C GLU A 28 10.35 15.36 -1.60
N PHE A 29 10.36 14.87 -0.35
CA PHE A 29 9.24 14.99 0.58
C PHE A 29 9.71 14.95 2.03
N GLU A 30 8.92 15.53 2.93
CA GLU A 30 9.07 15.34 4.37
C GLU A 30 8.28 14.09 4.82
N ASP A 31 8.97 13.04 5.29
CA ASP A 31 8.35 11.82 5.84
C ASP A 31 7.99 12.03 7.32
N VAL A 32 6.76 12.49 7.57
CA VAL A 32 6.23 12.71 8.91
C VAL A 32 5.74 11.38 9.49
N ARG A 33 6.60 10.74 10.27
CA ARG A 33 6.31 9.49 10.97
C ARG A 33 5.67 9.73 12.33
N ILE A 34 4.42 9.30 12.47
CA ILE A 34 3.60 9.50 13.67
C ILE A 34 3.74 8.27 14.57
N GLU A 35 4.09 8.47 15.84
CA GLU A 35 4.02 7.41 16.84
C GLU A 35 2.57 7.22 17.32
N GLN A 36 2.19 5.99 17.66
CA GLN A 36 0.81 5.68 18.10
C GLN A 36 0.34 6.54 19.28
N LYS A 37 1.23 6.80 20.25
CA LYS A 37 0.95 7.66 21.41
C LYS A 37 0.59 9.09 21.02
N ASP A 38 1.11 9.58 19.90
CA ASP A 38 0.95 10.95 19.43
C ASP A 38 -0.24 11.11 18.48
N TRP A 39 -0.87 10.00 18.04
CA TRP A 39 -1.95 10.01 17.05
C TRP A 39 -3.10 10.95 17.39
N ARG A 40 -3.46 11.05 18.67
CA ARG A 40 -4.54 11.93 19.16
C ARG A 40 -4.30 13.40 18.78
N ASN A 41 -3.04 13.82 18.66
CA ASN A 41 -2.65 15.19 18.30
C ASN A 41 -2.78 15.49 16.79
N TYR A 42 -2.90 14.45 15.96
CA TYR A 42 -2.98 14.54 14.50
C TYR A 42 -4.38 14.23 13.96
N LYS A 43 -5.14 13.35 14.62
CA LYS A 43 -6.42 12.82 14.12
C LYS A 43 -7.37 13.90 13.59
N ASN A 44 -7.64 14.93 14.38
CA ASN A 44 -8.57 16.01 14.01
C ASN A 44 -8.01 16.96 12.93
N LYS A 45 -6.72 16.83 12.59
CA LYS A 45 -6.05 17.61 11.54
C LYS A 45 -6.02 16.88 10.19
N MET A 46 -6.39 15.59 10.17
CA MET A 46 -6.43 14.78 8.95
C MET A 46 -7.83 14.84 8.33
N PRO A 47 -7.97 15.00 6.99
CA PRO A 47 -9.26 15.25 6.35
C PRO A 47 -10.33 14.19 6.64
N GLN A 48 -9.92 12.92 6.74
CA GLN A 48 -10.81 11.79 7.00
C GLN A 48 -10.59 11.18 8.39
N GLY A 49 -9.88 11.86 9.28
CA GLY A 49 -9.54 11.34 10.60
C GLY A 49 -8.70 10.05 10.57
N THR A 50 -7.97 9.81 9.47
CA THR A 50 -7.13 8.63 9.22
C THR A 50 -5.84 9.03 8.52
N VAL A 51 -4.86 8.12 8.52
CA VAL A 51 -3.62 8.20 7.73
C VAL A 51 -3.53 6.95 6.84
N PRO A 52 -2.87 7.00 5.67
CA PRO A 52 -1.95 8.06 5.21
C PRO A 52 -2.61 9.31 4.64
N VAL A 53 -1.89 10.44 4.72
CA VAL A 53 -2.24 11.72 4.10
C VAL A 53 -1.02 12.34 3.42
N LEU A 54 -1.19 12.79 2.18
CA LEU A 54 -0.24 13.62 1.47
C LEU A 54 -0.67 15.09 1.53
N SER A 55 0.16 15.93 2.11
CA SER A 55 0.04 17.38 2.08
C SER A 55 0.81 17.91 0.88
N ILE A 56 0.18 18.79 0.10
CA ILE A 56 0.73 19.39 -1.13
C ILE A 56 0.67 20.92 -1.01
N ASP A 57 1.60 21.61 -1.66
CA ASP A 57 1.68 23.08 -1.73
C ASP A 57 1.66 23.73 -0.35
N ASN A 58 2.57 23.29 0.54
CA ASN A 58 2.65 23.77 1.93
C ASN A 58 1.35 23.59 2.73
N GLY A 59 0.55 22.56 2.41
CA GLY A 59 -0.65 22.19 3.17
C GLY A 59 -1.95 22.78 2.66
N LYS A 60 -1.94 23.48 1.52
CA LYS A 60 -3.17 23.95 0.85
C LYS A 60 -4.07 22.79 0.44
N ILE A 61 -3.48 21.66 0.05
CA ILE A 61 -4.21 20.46 -0.36
C ILE A 61 -3.78 19.30 0.54
N LYS A 62 -4.74 18.51 1.01
CA LYS A 62 -4.52 17.26 1.73
C LYS A 62 -5.25 16.12 1.03
N LEU A 63 -4.50 15.23 0.39
CA LEU A 63 -5.02 14.03 -0.24
C LEU A 63 -4.93 12.86 0.75
N SER A 64 -6.03 12.16 0.98
CA SER A 64 -6.09 10.97 1.84
C SER A 64 -6.13 9.70 0.99
N GLN A 65 -6.03 8.54 1.64
CA GLN A 65 -6.09 7.19 1.04
C GLN A 65 -4.83 6.78 0.29
N SER A 66 -4.18 5.70 0.73
CA SER A 66 -2.88 5.23 0.23
C SER A 66 -2.85 5.05 -1.29
N THR A 67 -3.84 4.36 -1.87
CA THR A 67 -3.87 4.10 -3.32
C THR A 67 -4.11 5.36 -4.13
N ALA A 68 -4.95 6.28 -3.65
CA ALA A 68 -5.21 7.54 -4.35
C ALA A 68 -3.95 8.42 -4.37
N ILE A 69 -3.27 8.53 -3.23
CA ILE A 69 -1.99 9.22 -3.09
C ILE A 69 -0.94 8.60 -4.00
N ALA A 70 -0.77 7.27 -3.94
CA ALA A 70 0.21 6.56 -4.75
C ALA A 70 -0.05 6.71 -6.25
N CYS A 71 -1.31 6.58 -6.71
CA CYS A 71 -1.66 6.78 -8.11
C CYS A 71 -1.41 8.22 -8.60
N TYR A 72 -1.71 9.22 -7.77
CA TYR A 72 -1.42 10.63 -8.09
C TYR A 72 0.08 10.85 -8.34
N LEU A 73 0.94 10.30 -7.47
CA LEU A 73 2.39 10.41 -7.62
C LEU A 73 2.92 9.54 -8.75
N ALA A 74 2.38 8.33 -8.92
CA ALA A 74 2.80 7.37 -9.94
C ALA A 74 2.66 7.92 -11.36
N ARG A 75 1.59 8.69 -11.63
CA ARG A 75 1.38 9.35 -12.92
C ARG A 75 2.49 10.36 -13.25
N LYS A 76 3.13 10.97 -12.25
CA LYS A 76 4.23 11.94 -12.45
C LYS A 76 5.55 11.27 -12.80
N VAL A 77 5.70 9.99 -12.49
CA VAL A 77 6.98 9.25 -12.56
C VAL A 77 6.93 8.05 -13.51
N GLY A 78 5.89 7.98 -14.35
CA GLY A 78 5.75 6.94 -15.37
C GLY A 78 5.29 5.57 -14.85
N LEU A 79 4.76 5.49 -13.62
CA LEU A 79 4.23 4.26 -13.01
C LEU A 79 2.69 4.16 -13.10
N GLY A 80 2.03 5.15 -13.70
CA GLY A 80 0.57 5.27 -13.79
C GLY A 80 -0.09 4.56 -14.97
N GLY A 81 0.63 3.73 -15.73
CA GLY A 81 0.15 3.12 -16.97
C GLY A 81 0.23 4.08 -18.18
N ARG A 82 0.27 3.52 -19.39
CA ARG A 82 0.49 4.28 -20.64
C ARG A 82 -0.78 4.50 -21.47
N ASN A 83 -1.85 3.78 -21.17
CA ASN A 83 -3.13 3.85 -21.86
C ASN A 83 -4.26 3.45 -20.92
N GLU A 84 -5.50 3.68 -21.35
CA GLU A 84 -6.72 3.39 -20.59
C GLU A 84 -6.78 1.95 -20.08
N LEU A 85 -6.34 0.98 -20.89
CA LEU A 85 -6.39 -0.43 -20.49
C LEU A 85 -5.36 -0.76 -19.40
N GLU A 86 -4.13 -0.22 -19.49
CA GLU A 86 -3.14 -0.35 -18.43
C GLU A 86 -3.60 0.34 -17.15
N MET A 87 -4.22 1.52 -17.24
CA MET A 87 -4.81 2.21 -16.09
C MET A 87 -5.93 1.40 -15.43
N ALA A 88 -6.86 0.86 -16.23
CA ALA A 88 -7.94 0.02 -15.71
C ALA A 88 -7.42 -1.25 -15.02
N ARG A 89 -6.35 -1.86 -15.54
CA ARG A 89 -5.69 -3.02 -14.90
C ARG A 89 -4.99 -2.66 -13.61
N ILE A 90 -4.38 -1.47 -13.53
CA ILE A 90 -3.83 -0.95 -12.26
C ILE A 90 -4.96 -0.81 -11.24
N ASP A 91 -6.10 -0.23 -11.63
CA ASP A 91 -7.24 -0.05 -10.73
C ASP A 91 -7.82 -1.38 -10.25
N GLU A 92 -7.99 -2.36 -11.16
CA GLU A 92 -8.41 -3.74 -10.84
C GLU A 92 -7.46 -4.41 -9.83
N ALA A 93 -6.15 -4.29 -10.06
CA ALA A 93 -5.13 -4.86 -9.19
C ALA A 93 -5.14 -4.21 -7.79
N LEU A 94 -5.23 -2.88 -7.72
CA LEU A 94 -5.28 -2.15 -6.45
C LEU A 94 -6.58 -2.42 -5.67
N ALA A 95 -7.71 -2.60 -6.36
CA ALA A 95 -8.97 -3.00 -5.74
C ALA A 95 -8.85 -4.43 -5.15
N THR A 96 -8.30 -5.36 -5.92
CA THR A 96 -8.04 -6.74 -5.47
C THR A 96 -7.11 -6.76 -4.26
N TYR A 97 -6.04 -5.96 -4.30
CA TYR A 97 -5.14 -5.77 -3.17
C TYR A 97 -5.87 -5.30 -1.91
N LYS A 98 -6.76 -4.30 -2.04
CA LYS A 98 -7.52 -3.78 -0.89
C LYS A 98 -8.43 -4.82 -0.27
N ASP A 99 -9.14 -5.60 -1.08
CA ASP A 99 -10.02 -6.67 -0.59
C ASP A 99 -9.22 -7.73 0.16
N MET A 100 -8.09 -8.15 -0.40
CA MET A 100 -7.17 -9.09 0.25
C MET A 100 -6.62 -8.51 1.58
N TYR A 101 -6.12 -7.28 1.55
CA TYR A 101 -5.55 -6.62 2.72
C TYR A 101 -6.57 -6.45 3.84
N ALA A 102 -7.82 -6.09 3.51
CA ALA A 102 -8.91 -5.95 4.46
C ALA A 102 -9.26 -7.27 5.16
N LYS A 103 -9.28 -8.38 4.41
CA LYS A 103 -9.52 -9.72 4.96
C LYS A 103 -8.40 -10.22 5.87
N MET A 104 -7.19 -9.68 5.73
CA MET A 104 -6.02 -9.97 6.58
C MET A 104 -5.70 -8.85 7.58
N ALA A 105 -6.61 -7.89 7.79
CA ALA A 105 -6.30 -6.68 8.54
C ALA A 105 -5.84 -6.98 9.97
N ASP A 106 -6.51 -7.90 10.68
CA ASP A 106 -6.11 -8.26 12.05
C ASP A 106 -4.74 -8.93 12.09
N PHE A 107 -4.48 -9.86 11.18
CA PHE A 107 -3.17 -10.50 11.07
C PHE A 107 -2.07 -9.47 10.79
N ASN A 108 -2.28 -8.58 9.81
CA ASN A 108 -1.32 -7.55 9.42
C ASN A 108 -1.05 -6.57 10.56
N TYR A 109 -2.09 -6.07 11.22
CA TYR A 109 -1.95 -5.10 12.30
C TYR A 109 -1.37 -5.72 13.57
N SER A 110 -1.72 -6.96 13.89
CA SER A 110 -1.16 -7.64 15.07
C SER A 110 0.30 -8.00 14.84
N SER A 111 0.62 -8.51 13.65
CA SER A 111 2.01 -8.82 13.28
C SER A 111 2.89 -7.57 13.23
N GLY A 112 2.34 -6.44 12.78
CA GLY A 112 3.00 -5.12 12.78
C GLY A 112 2.99 -4.38 14.12
N GLY A 113 2.51 -5.00 15.22
CA GLY A 113 2.52 -4.40 16.57
C GLY A 113 1.48 -3.29 16.80
N LEU A 114 0.51 -3.13 15.91
CA LEU A 114 -0.58 -2.16 16.02
C LEU A 114 -1.82 -2.72 16.74
N ARG A 115 -1.90 -4.05 16.91
CA ARG A 115 -2.92 -4.78 17.67
C ARG A 115 -2.27 -5.88 18.50
N GLY A 116 -2.94 -6.30 19.57
CA GLY A 116 -2.46 -7.33 20.51
C GLY A 116 -3.22 -8.65 20.42
N LEU A 117 -3.69 -9.04 19.22
CA LEU A 117 -4.41 -10.30 19.02
C LEU A 117 -3.42 -11.47 18.83
N ASP A 118 -3.92 -12.70 19.00
CA ASP A 118 -3.13 -13.92 18.82
C ASP A 118 -2.74 -14.09 17.34
N LYS A 119 -1.42 -14.08 17.07
CA LYS A 119 -0.88 -14.13 15.71
C LYS A 119 -0.99 -15.52 15.09
N ASP A 120 -0.98 -16.57 15.88
CA ASP A 120 -1.06 -17.95 15.40
C ASP A 120 -2.51 -18.31 15.04
N GLU A 121 -3.47 -17.87 15.84
CA GLU A 121 -4.89 -17.98 15.50
C GLU A 121 -5.22 -17.20 14.21
N LEU A 122 -4.72 -15.96 14.10
CA LEU A 122 -4.93 -15.12 12.91
C LEU A 122 -4.20 -15.66 11.67
N TYR A 123 -3.08 -16.35 11.85
CA TYR A 123 -2.41 -17.03 10.77
C TYR A 123 -3.30 -18.13 10.16
N GLU A 124 -3.86 -19.00 11.00
CA GLU A 124 -4.73 -20.11 10.53
C GLU A 124 -6.08 -19.60 10.00
N SER A 125 -6.68 -18.61 10.66
CA SER A 125 -8.02 -18.12 10.31
C SER A 125 -8.05 -17.06 9.20
N GLN A 126 -6.99 -16.27 9.02
CA GLN A 126 -6.90 -15.22 7.99
C GLN A 126 -5.75 -15.47 7.02
N ALA A 127 -4.50 -15.44 7.47
CA ALA A 127 -3.36 -15.32 6.56
C ALA A 127 -3.25 -16.49 5.57
N LYS A 128 -3.34 -17.72 6.08
CA LYS A 128 -3.23 -18.95 5.30
C LYS A 128 -4.37 -19.10 4.28
N PRO A 129 -5.67 -19.05 4.65
CA PRO A 129 -6.75 -19.20 3.67
C PRO A 129 -6.80 -18.06 2.66
N ILE A 130 -6.55 -16.81 3.07
CA ILE A 130 -6.57 -15.66 2.15
C ILE A 130 -5.40 -15.73 1.16
N THR A 131 -4.20 -16.09 1.61
CA THR A 131 -3.06 -16.28 0.71
C THR A 131 -3.36 -17.40 -0.30
N ALA A 132 -3.88 -18.55 0.16
CA ALA A 132 -4.26 -19.66 -0.70
C ALA A 132 -5.34 -19.30 -1.73
N GLN A 133 -6.27 -18.39 -1.38
CA GLN A 133 -7.29 -17.90 -2.29
C GLN A 133 -6.71 -16.94 -3.34
N TYR A 134 -5.96 -15.92 -2.92
CA TYR A 134 -5.61 -14.79 -3.78
C TYR A 134 -4.34 -15.02 -4.61
N PHE A 135 -3.39 -15.84 -4.16
CA PHE A 135 -2.14 -16.09 -4.90
C PHE A 135 -2.36 -16.75 -6.24
N PRO A 136 -3.15 -17.84 -6.32
CA PRO A 136 -3.46 -18.45 -7.60
C PRO A 136 -4.14 -17.47 -8.56
N LEU A 137 -4.96 -16.54 -8.06
CA LEU A 137 -5.61 -15.52 -8.87
C LEU A 137 -4.58 -14.53 -9.45
N LEU A 138 -3.65 -14.03 -8.64
CA LEU A 138 -2.57 -13.15 -9.10
C LEU A 138 -1.70 -13.83 -10.15
N VAL A 139 -1.28 -15.07 -9.90
CA VAL A 139 -0.49 -15.86 -10.86
C VAL A 139 -1.27 -16.08 -12.16
N LYS A 140 -2.58 -16.37 -12.07
CA LYS A 140 -3.45 -16.54 -13.24
C LYS A 140 -3.59 -15.24 -14.04
N MET A 141 -3.72 -14.09 -13.37
CA MET A 141 -3.79 -12.78 -14.03
C MET A 141 -2.50 -12.48 -14.82
N LEU A 142 -1.33 -12.67 -14.19
CA LEU A 142 -0.03 -12.49 -14.83
C LEU A 142 0.14 -13.38 -16.08
N LYS A 143 -0.20 -14.67 -15.95
CA LYS A 143 -0.10 -15.65 -17.05
C LYS A 143 -1.08 -15.33 -18.19
N LYS A 144 -2.35 -15.04 -17.87
CA LYS A 144 -3.40 -14.77 -18.87
C LYS A 144 -3.06 -13.62 -19.79
N HIS A 145 -2.38 -12.60 -19.27
CA HIS A 145 -2.06 -11.40 -20.02
C HIS A 145 -0.62 -11.38 -20.55
N HIS A 146 0.15 -12.47 -20.36
CA HIS A 146 1.56 -12.57 -20.71
C HIS A 146 2.38 -11.38 -20.22
N MET A 147 2.10 -10.91 -18.99
CA MET A 147 2.72 -9.72 -18.43
C MET A 147 3.92 -10.07 -17.54
N ASN A 148 4.95 -9.23 -17.61
CA ASN A 148 6.08 -9.28 -16.68
C ASN A 148 5.76 -8.65 -15.32
N PHE A 149 4.80 -7.74 -15.27
CA PHE A 149 4.36 -7.00 -14.07
C PHE A 149 2.84 -7.10 -13.93
N ILE A 150 2.30 -6.73 -12.77
CA ILE A 150 0.91 -7.00 -12.40
C ILE A 150 -0.12 -6.41 -13.38
N ALA A 151 0.14 -5.22 -13.90
CA ALA A 151 -0.80 -4.53 -14.78
C ALA A 151 -0.23 -4.21 -16.17
N SER A 152 1.08 -4.41 -16.41
CA SER A 152 1.71 -4.05 -17.69
C SER A 152 3.01 -4.82 -17.98
N GLN A 153 3.68 -4.50 -19.08
CA GLN A 153 5.03 -5.03 -19.39
C GLN A 153 6.16 -4.30 -18.65
N LYS A 154 5.86 -3.17 -18.00
CA LYS A 154 6.78 -2.37 -17.18
C LYS A 154 6.23 -2.25 -15.75
N PRO A 155 7.08 -1.90 -14.76
CA PRO A 155 6.60 -1.63 -13.41
C PRO A 155 5.51 -0.56 -13.38
N THR A 156 4.52 -0.77 -12.52
CA THR A 156 3.43 0.15 -12.23
C THR A 156 3.28 0.32 -10.72
N VAL A 157 2.46 1.27 -10.30
CA VAL A 157 2.16 1.45 -8.87
C VAL A 157 1.55 0.21 -8.22
N ALA A 158 0.81 -0.63 -8.97
CA ALA A 158 0.25 -1.86 -8.44
C ALA A 158 1.35 -2.80 -7.93
N ASP A 159 2.47 -2.90 -8.67
CA ASP A 159 3.60 -3.74 -8.30
C ASP A 159 4.19 -3.36 -6.95
N PHE A 160 4.15 -2.07 -6.59
CA PHE A 160 4.72 -1.58 -5.34
C PHE A 160 3.85 -1.99 -4.14
N PHE A 161 2.52 -1.99 -4.29
CA PHE A 161 1.61 -2.48 -3.25
C PHE A 161 1.77 -3.98 -3.00
N PHE A 162 1.83 -4.78 -4.07
CA PHE A 162 2.00 -6.22 -3.92
C PHE A 162 3.41 -6.61 -3.44
N ALA A 163 4.46 -5.94 -3.92
CA ALA A 163 5.82 -6.17 -3.45
C ALA A 163 6.00 -5.83 -1.96
N GLU A 164 5.47 -4.69 -1.53
CA GLU A 164 5.46 -4.30 -0.12
C GLU A 164 4.77 -5.36 0.75
N TRP A 165 3.57 -5.75 0.35
CA TRP A 165 2.78 -6.69 1.12
C TRP A 165 3.41 -8.08 1.16
N LEU A 166 3.94 -8.58 0.03
CA LEU A 166 4.73 -9.81 -0.02
C LEU A 166 5.91 -9.76 0.96
N TYR A 167 6.71 -8.70 0.91
CA TYR A 167 7.85 -8.54 1.81
C TYR A 167 7.40 -8.52 3.28
N SER A 168 6.36 -7.76 3.61
CA SER A 168 5.84 -7.67 4.98
C SER A 168 5.33 -9.01 5.48
N VAL A 169 4.54 -9.73 4.69
CA VAL A 169 3.99 -11.04 5.05
C VAL A 169 5.09 -12.10 5.18
N MET A 170 6.07 -12.12 4.27
CA MET A 170 7.26 -12.97 4.39
C MET A 170 8.05 -12.66 5.67
N GLY A 171 8.12 -11.39 6.08
CA GLY A 171 8.75 -10.98 7.34
C GLY A 171 7.98 -11.46 8.57
N PHE A 172 6.66 -11.59 8.48
CA PHE A 172 5.81 -12.06 9.59
C PHE A 172 5.79 -13.58 9.70
N ARG A 173 5.58 -14.29 8.59
CA ARG A 173 5.46 -15.74 8.51
C ARG A 173 5.98 -16.24 7.16
N LYS A 174 7.20 -16.77 7.17
CA LYS A 174 7.86 -17.26 5.94
C LYS A 174 7.19 -18.49 5.36
N GLU A 175 6.42 -19.22 6.17
CA GLU A 175 5.75 -20.48 5.81
C GLU A 175 4.52 -20.28 4.90
N LEU A 176 4.12 -19.03 4.61
CA LEU A 176 3.00 -18.73 3.71
C LEU A 176 3.34 -18.94 2.22
N PHE A 177 4.62 -19.06 1.87
CA PHE A 177 5.12 -19.14 0.50
C PHE A 177 6.13 -20.29 0.37
#